data_AF-C6XEB4-F1
#
_entry.id   AF-C6XEB4-F1
#
_cell.length_a   1.000
_cell.length_b   1.000
_cell.length_c   1.000
_cell.angle_alpha   90.00
_cell.angle_beta   90.00
_cell.angle_gamma   90.00
#
_symmetry.space_group_name_H-M   'P 1'
#
loop_
_entity.id
_entity.type
_entity.pdbx_description
1 polymer ?
#
loop_
_entity_poly.entity_id
_entity_poly.type
_entity_poly.pdbx_seq_one_letter_code
_entity_poly.pdbx_strand_id
1 'polypeptide(L)'
;MQLPHEITPKVIRAIFTQLHGRFGNQFLDKFRTGKTIETDGGPRDAGIEFAIKTWTTGLTGLSPEQIRHGLLGLYEWPPSLDEFKSMCLSYRPLTEFSVKLPPPVRTDEQIQHNRALYQQTREALGWGRKLGA
;
A
#
# COMPACT_ATOMS: atom_id res chain seq x y z
N MET A 1 -12.47 6.90 -19.40
CA MET A 1 -12.17 5.50 -19.78
C MET A 1 -10.69 5.28 -19.57
N GLN A 2 -10.28 4.59 -18.50
CA GLN A 2 -8.87 4.16 -18.37
C GLN A 2 -8.66 2.98 -19.31
N LEU A 3 -7.69 3.10 -20.23
CA LEU A 3 -7.25 2.01 -21.08
C LEU A 3 -6.82 0.83 -20.18
N PRO A 4 -7.14 -0.43 -20.56
CA PRO A 4 -6.64 -1.59 -19.85
C PRO A 4 -5.10 -1.50 -19.85
N HIS A 5 -4.51 -1.35 -18.66
CA HIS A 5 -3.07 -1.40 -18.53
C HIS A 5 -2.64 -2.85 -18.78
N GLU A 6 -2.11 -3.10 -19.98
CA GLU A 6 -1.58 -4.41 -20.33
C GLU A 6 -0.33 -4.67 -19.51
N ILE A 7 -0.46 -5.61 -18.57
CA ILE A 7 0.69 -6.14 -17.87
C ILE A 7 1.46 -7.01 -18.85
N THR A 8 2.70 -6.63 -19.15
CA THR A 8 3.57 -7.41 -20.03
C THR A 8 4.48 -8.31 -19.20
N PRO A 9 5.00 -9.42 -19.78
CA PRO A 9 6.01 -10.25 -19.12
C PRO A 9 7.26 -9.48 -18.67
N LYS A 10 7.59 -8.36 -19.34
CA LYS A 10 8.68 -7.47 -18.96
C LYS A 10 8.43 -6.79 -17.60
N VAL A 11 7.20 -6.35 -17.35
CA VAL A 11 6.81 -5.75 -16.06
C VAL A 11 6.89 -6.79 -14.95
N ILE A 12 6.41 -8.01 -15.19
CA ILE A 12 6.51 -9.10 -14.21
C ILE A 12 7.96 -9.46 -13.90
N ARG A 13 8.83 -9.51 -14.92
CA ARG A 13 10.27 -9.70 -14.69
C ARG A 13 10.86 -8.61 -13.80
N ALA A 14 10.47 -7.35 -13.98
CA ALA A 14 10.91 -6.26 -13.12
C ALA A 14 10.38 -6.41 -11.67
N ILE A 15 9.14 -6.86 -11.49
CA ILE A 15 8.59 -7.20 -10.16
C ILE A 15 9.40 -8.32 -9.51
N PHE A 16 9.69 -9.39 -10.25
CA PHE A 16 10.48 -10.53 -9.76
C PHE A 16 11.90 -10.09 -9.38
N THR A 17 12.53 -9.20 -10.16
CA THR A 17 13.83 -8.61 -9.81
C THR A 17 13.75 -7.83 -8.49
N GLN A 18 12.72 -7.03 -8.28
CA GLN A 18 12.58 -6.28 -7.02
C GLN A 18 12.30 -7.19 -5.82
N LEU A 19 11.43 -8.19 -5.97
CA LEU A 19 11.14 -9.16 -4.91
C LEU A 19 12.37 -10.03 -4.60
N HIS A 20 13.13 -10.44 -5.61
CA HIS A 20 14.40 -11.13 -5.43
C HIS A 20 15.44 -10.24 -4.72
N GLY A 21 15.50 -8.95 -5.03
CA GLY A 21 16.36 -8.01 -4.29
C GLY A 21 16.02 -7.90 -2.81
N ARG A 22 14.74 -8.08 -2.43
CA ARG A 22 14.27 -8.01 -1.05
C ARG A 22 14.39 -9.33 -0.28
N PHE A 23 14.07 -10.45 -0.92
CA PHE A 23 13.97 -11.77 -0.27
C PHE A 23 15.11 -12.74 -0.65
N GLY A 24 15.97 -12.35 -1.58
CA GLY A 24 17.01 -13.19 -2.13
C GLY A 24 16.46 -14.41 -2.87
N ASN A 25 17.29 -15.46 -2.92
CA ASN A 25 16.98 -16.69 -3.65
C ASN A 25 15.73 -17.42 -3.13
N GLN A 26 15.32 -17.19 -1.88
CA GLN A 26 14.11 -17.77 -1.31
C GLN A 26 12.86 -17.47 -2.14
N PHE A 27 12.80 -16.31 -2.81
CA PHE A 27 11.67 -15.98 -3.69
C PHE A 27 11.70 -16.81 -4.99
N LEU A 28 12.84 -16.85 -5.68
CA LEU A 28 12.94 -17.55 -6.97
C LEU A 28 12.92 -19.07 -6.82
N ASP A 29 13.46 -19.60 -5.73
CA ASP A 29 13.49 -21.03 -5.44
C ASP A 29 12.08 -21.63 -5.32
N LYS A 30 11.06 -20.84 -4.95
CA LYS A 30 9.65 -21.27 -4.93
C LYS A 30 9.14 -21.69 -6.32
N PHE A 31 9.68 -21.11 -7.38
CA PHE A 31 9.24 -21.34 -8.76
C PHE A 31 10.24 -22.15 -9.57
N ARG A 32 11.46 -22.36 -9.05
CA ARG A 32 12.53 -23.04 -9.78
C ARG A 32 12.21 -24.53 -9.92
N THR A 33 12.31 -25.03 -11.15
CA THR A 33 12.07 -26.44 -11.48
C THR A 33 13.33 -27.21 -11.85
N GLY A 34 14.43 -26.50 -12.16
CA GLY A 34 15.69 -27.08 -12.64
C GLY A 34 15.65 -27.50 -14.11
N LYS A 35 14.50 -27.37 -14.79
CA LYS A 35 14.37 -27.65 -16.22
C LYS A 35 14.53 -26.35 -16.99
N THR A 36 15.44 -26.30 -17.94
CA THR A 36 15.62 -25.13 -18.82
C THR A 36 14.82 -25.26 -20.10
N ILE A 37 14.28 -24.14 -20.57
CA ILE A 37 13.67 -23.99 -21.89
C ILE A 37 14.41 -22.91 -22.68
N GLU A 38 14.46 -23.08 -24.00
CA GLU A 38 14.97 -22.06 -24.90
C GLU A 38 13.99 -20.88 -24.96
N THR A 39 14.52 -19.67 -24.81
CA THR A 39 13.78 -18.42 -24.95
C THR A 39 14.58 -17.47 -25.83
N ASP A 40 13.96 -16.41 -26.35
CA ASP A 40 14.64 -15.40 -27.19
C ASP A 40 15.86 -14.75 -26.51
N GLY A 41 15.99 -14.88 -25.18
CA GLY A 41 17.12 -14.40 -24.39
C GLY A 41 18.03 -15.50 -23.81
N GLY A 42 18.01 -16.70 -24.39
CA GLY A 42 18.80 -17.87 -23.96
C GLY A 42 18.04 -18.85 -23.06
N PRO A 43 18.73 -19.88 -22.54
CA PRO A 43 18.11 -20.90 -21.70
C PRO A 43 17.66 -20.31 -20.35
N ARG A 44 16.38 -20.51 -20.00
CA ARG A 44 15.77 -20.04 -18.74
C ARG A 44 15.03 -21.17 -18.03
N ASP A 45 14.90 -21.09 -16.71
CA ASP A 45 14.12 -22.09 -15.95
C ASP A 45 12.65 -22.03 -16.37
N ALA A 46 12.11 -23.21 -16.73
CA ALA A 46 10.75 -23.37 -17.20
C ALA A 46 9.72 -22.92 -16.15
N GLY A 47 9.95 -23.26 -14.89
CA GLY A 47 9.06 -22.93 -13.78
C GLY A 47 9.00 -21.43 -13.53
N ILE A 48 10.14 -20.73 -13.65
CA ILE A 48 10.17 -19.26 -13.57
C ILE A 48 9.39 -18.64 -14.73
N GLU A 49 9.57 -19.13 -15.97
CA GLU A 49 8.82 -18.59 -17.11
C GLU A 49 7.32 -18.90 -17.04
N PHE A 50 6.92 -20.07 -16.53
CA PHE A 50 5.51 -20.37 -16.25
C PHE A 50 4.95 -19.45 -15.15
N ALA A 51 5.70 -19.21 -14.08
CA ALA A 51 5.30 -18.28 -13.04
C ALA A 51 5.12 -16.86 -13.59
N ILE A 52 6.03 -16.40 -14.46
CA ILE A 52 5.91 -15.10 -15.13
C ILE A 52 4.61 -15.03 -15.94
N LYS A 53 4.29 -16.04 -16.75
CA LYS A 53 3.04 -16.10 -17.53
C LYS A 53 1.82 -16.05 -16.61
N THR A 54 1.79 -16.85 -15.55
CA THR A 54 0.68 -16.88 -14.58
C THR A 54 0.51 -15.53 -13.89
N TRP A 55 1.59 -14.88 -13.48
CA TRP A 55 1.55 -13.55 -12.86
C TRP A 55 1.12 -12.47 -13.85
N THR A 56 1.53 -12.57 -15.13
CA THR A 56 1.07 -11.68 -16.19
C THR A 56 -0.47 -11.71 -16.31
N THR A 57 -1.05 -12.90 -16.38
CA THR A 57 -2.51 -13.05 -16.42
C THR A 57 -3.16 -12.63 -15.10
N GLY A 58 -2.61 -13.03 -13.96
CA GLY A 58 -3.18 -12.78 -12.65
C GLY A 58 -3.23 -11.30 -12.24
N LEU A 59 -2.27 -10.50 -12.70
CA LEU A 59 -2.17 -9.06 -12.42
C LEU A 59 -2.78 -8.19 -13.53
N THR A 60 -3.34 -8.78 -14.58
CA THR A 60 -4.00 -8.04 -15.66
C THR A 60 -5.10 -7.14 -15.09
N GLY A 61 -5.14 -5.88 -15.54
CA GLY A 61 -6.10 -4.88 -15.10
C GLY A 61 -5.68 -4.06 -13.87
N LEU A 62 -4.54 -4.36 -13.25
CA LEU A 62 -3.97 -3.52 -12.20
C LEU A 62 -3.25 -2.29 -12.79
N SER A 63 -3.39 -1.16 -12.12
CA SER A 63 -2.67 0.07 -12.49
C SER A 63 -1.20 0.02 -12.05
N PRO A 64 -0.31 0.82 -12.67
CA PRO A 64 1.08 0.95 -12.24
C PRO A 64 1.22 1.38 -10.77
N GLU A 65 0.32 2.24 -10.28
CA GLU A 65 0.30 2.70 -8.89
C GLU A 65 -0.08 1.58 -7.92
N GLN A 66 -1.03 0.71 -8.30
CA GLN A 66 -1.38 -0.48 -7.52
C GLN A 66 -0.21 -1.46 -7.44
N ILE A 67 0.49 -1.70 -8.55
CA ILE A 67 1.70 -2.53 -8.58
C ILE A 67 2.79 -1.93 -7.70
N ARG A 68 3.03 -0.61 -7.82
CA ARG A 68 3.99 0.11 -6.97
C ARG A 68 3.63 -0.01 -5.49
N HIS A 69 2.34 0.08 -5.16
CA HIS A 69 1.88 -0.11 -3.78
C HIS A 69 2.13 -1.54 -3.28
N GLY A 70 1.85 -2.55 -4.11
CA GLY A 70 2.17 -3.95 -3.79
C GLY A 70 3.67 -4.19 -3.56
N LEU A 71 4.54 -3.57 -4.36
CA LEU A 71 6.00 -3.64 -4.20
C LEU A 71 6.49 -3.00 -2.88
N LEU A 72 5.81 -1.94 -2.43
CA LEU A 72 6.08 -1.27 -1.15
C LEU A 72 5.42 -1.97 0.05
N GLY A 73 4.65 -3.03 -0.19
CA GLY A 73 4.01 -3.82 0.87
C GLY A 73 5.02 -4.39 1.87
N LEU A 74 4.59 -4.50 3.14
CA LEU A 74 5.36 -5.17 4.17
C LEU A 74 4.96 -6.65 4.19
N TYR A 75 5.83 -7.50 3.66
CA TYR A 75 5.67 -8.95 3.73
C TYR A 75 6.74 -9.53 4.65
N GLU A 76 6.32 -10.47 5.50
CA GLU A 76 7.22 -11.26 6.36
C GLU A 76 7.99 -12.30 5.54
N TRP A 77 7.30 -12.92 4.57
CA TRP A 77 7.82 -13.97 3.70
C TRP A 77 7.67 -13.58 2.23
N PRO A 78 8.42 -14.22 1.30
CA PRO A 78 8.30 -13.93 -0.11
C PRO A 78 6.85 -14.20 -0.58
N PRO A 79 6.13 -13.19 -1.10
CA PRO A 79 4.69 -13.31 -1.35
C PRO A 79 4.40 -14.28 -2.50
N SER A 80 3.25 -14.92 -2.44
CA SER A 80 2.58 -15.56 -3.57
C SER A 80 1.89 -14.53 -4.48
N LEU A 81 1.41 -14.97 -5.64
CA LEU A 81 0.66 -14.12 -6.56
C LEU A 81 -0.57 -13.49 -5.89
N ASP A 82 -1.35 -14.29 -5.15
CA ASP A 82 -2.59 -13.83 -4.53
C ASP A 82 -2.32 -12.84 -3.39
N GLU A 83 -1.30 -13.08 -2.57
CA GLU A 83 -0.88 -12.16 -1.52
C GLU A 83 -0.39 -10.83 -2.11
N PHE A 84 0.45 -10.89 -3.15
CA PHE A 84 0.92 -9.70 -3.84
C PHE A 84 -0.24 -8.92 -4.48
N LYS A 85 -1.17 -9.62 -5.14
CA LYS A 85 -2.35 -9.03 -5.76
C LYS A 85 -3.28 -8.38 -4.73
N SER A 86 -3.49 -9.03 -3.59
CA SER A 86 -4.27 -8.48 -2.47
C SER A 86 -3.69 -7.15 -2.00
N MET A 87 -2.37 -7.10 -1.82
CA MET A 87 -1.66 -5.86 -1.48
C MET A 87 -1.70 -4.81 -2.59
N CYS A 88 -1.70 -5.19 -3.87
CA CYS A 88 -1.92 -4.23 -4.94
C CYS A 88 -3.34 -3.62 -4.88
N LEU A 89 -4.35 -4.42 -4.59
CA LEU A 89 -5.75 -4.01 -4.52
C LEU A 89 -6.09 -3.21 -3.26
N SER A 90 -5.28 -3.30 -2.20
CA SER A 90 -5.40 -2.43 -1.02
C SER A 90 -5.01 -0.99 -1.30
N TYR A 91 -4.44 -0.70 -2.47
CA TYR A 91 -4.12 0.66 -2.87
C TYR A 91 -5.37 1.55 -2.78
N ARG A 92 -5.20 2.67 -2.09
CA ARG A 92 -6.17 3.76 -2.05
C ARG A 92 -5.48 4.99 -2.62
N PRO A 93 -5.99 5.58 -3.71
CA PRO A 93 -5.48 6.86 -4.15
C PRO A 93 -5.65 7.86 -3.01
N LEU A 94 -4.67 8.73 -2.82
CA LEU A 94 -4.79 9.83 -1.88
C LEU A 94 -5.95 10.72 -2.35
N THR A 95 -7.09 10.64 -1.67
CA THR A 95 -8.12 11.65 -1.79
C THR A 95 -7.59 12.91 -1.13
N GLU A 96 -7.13 13.85 -1.95
CA GLU A 96 -7.00 15.24 -1.50
C GLU A 96 -8.40 15.71 -1.11
N PHE A 97 -8.67 15.77 0.19
CA PHE A 97 -9.84 16.48 0.70
C PHE A 97 -9.62 17.99 0.48
N SER A 98 -9.84 18.45 -0.75
CA SER A 98 -9.80 19.87 -1.12
C SER A 98 -10.96 20.67 -0.48
N VAL A 99 -11.89 19.96 0.17
CA VAL A 99 -12.95 20.56 0.98
C VAL A 99 -12.31 21.12 2.25
N LYS A 100 -11.96 22.41 2.20
CA LYS A 100 -11.79 23.19 3.42
C LYS A 100 -13.10 23.09 4.19
N LEU A 101 -13.09 22.33 5.28
CA LEU A 101 -14.23 22.27 6.18
C LEU A 101 -14.60 23.71 6.55
N PRO A 102 -15.89 24.09 6.45
CA PRO A 102 -16.30 25.40 6.92
C PRO A 102 -15.91 25.54 8.39
N PRO A 103 -15.44 26.72 8.83
CA PRO A 103 -15.21 26.95 10.25
C PRO A 103 -16.50 26.59 11.00
N PRO A 104 -16.40 25.91 12.15
CA PRO A 104 -17.59 25.47 12.89
C PRO A 104 -18.44 26.69 13.22
N VAL A 105 -19.66 26.73 12.66
CA VAL A 105 -20.64 27.77 12.99
C VAL A 105 -21.12 27.48 14.40
N ARG A 106 -20.60 28.23 15.38
CA ARG A 106 -21.09 28.19 16.76
C ARG A 106 -21.99 29.39 16.99
N THR A 107 -23.12 29.14 17.62
CA THR A 107 -23.98 30.21 18.16
C THR A 107 -23.30 30.87 19.36
N ASP A 108 -23.66 32.12 19.65
CA ASP A 108 -23.15 32.83 20.83
C ASP A 108 -23.46 32.08 22.13
N GLU A 109 -24.63 31.45 22.22
CA GLU A 109 -25.03 30.61 23.36
C GLU A 109 -24.11 29.41 23.56
N GLN A 110 -23.75 28.71 22.47
CA GLN A 110 -22.81 27.59 22.54
C GLN A 110 -21.41 28.05 22.92
N ILE A 111 -20.98 29.24 22.48
CA ILE A 111 -19.70 29.82 22.88
C ILE A 111 -19.71 30.14 24.38
N GLN A 112 -20.79 30.75 24.87
CA GLN A 112 -20.97 31.10 26.28
C GLN A 112 -20.98 29.85 27.17
N HIS A 113 -21.76 28.84 26.78
CA HIS A 113 -21.87 27.57 27.49
C HIS A 113 -20.53 26.84 27.57
N ASN A 114 -19.82 26.71 26.43
CA ASN A 114 -18.51 26.08 26.41
C ASN A 114 -17.51 26.84 27.29
N ARG A 115 -17.50 28.19 27.25
CA ARG A 115 -16.64 29.01 28.12
C ARG A 115 -16.93 28.80 29.60
N ALA A 116 -18.19 28.74 29.99
CA ALA A 116 -18.60 28.50 31.38
C ALA A 116 -18.19 27.09 31.84
N LEU A 117 -18.40 26.07 30.99
CA LEU A 117 -17.98 24.70 31.25
C LEU A 117 -16.46 24.62 31.44
N TYR A 118 -15.67 25.29 30.59
CA TYR A 118 -14.22 25.35 30.73
C TYR A 118 -13.79 26.04 32.03
N GLN A 119 -14.44 27.14 32.44
CA GLN A 119 -14.12 27.82 33.69
C GLN A 119 -14.42 26.93 34.91
N GLN A 120 -15.62 26.34 34.99
CA GLN A 120 -15.97 25.41 36.06
C GLN A 120 -15.00 24.22 36.13
N THR A 121 -14.67 23.63 34.98
CA THR A 121 -13.73 22.51 34.91
C THR A 121 -12.33 22.91 35.37
N ARG A 122 -11.86 24.10 34.96
CA ARG A 122 -10.54 24.61 35.35
C ARG A 122 -10.45 24.89 36.86
N GLU A 123 -11.50 25.44 37.44
CA GLU A 123 -11.62 25.69 38.88
C GLU A 123 -11.69 24.40 39.69
N ALA A 124 -12.53 23.46 39.27
CA ALA A 124 -12.70 22.16 39.92
C ALA A 124 -11.40 21.33 39.91
N LEU A 125 -10.67 21.34 38.79
CA LEU A 125 -9.39 20.64 38.65
C LEU A 125 -8.22 21.42 39.29
N GLY A 126 -8.42 22.69 39.68
CA GLY A 126 -7.36 23.53 40.24
C GLY A 126 -6.21 23.84 39.27
N TRP A 127 -6.41 23.60 37.97
CA TRP A 127 -5.40 23.85 36.94
C TRP A 127 -5.13 25.36 36.82
N GLY A 128 -3.88 25.77 37.07
CA GLY A 128 -3.48 27.18 37.05
C GLY A 128 -3.49 27.89 38.41
N ARG A 129 -3.81 27.19 39.51
CA ARG A 129 -3.47 27.70 40.85
C ARG A 129 -1.94 27.68 40.99
N LYS A 130 -1.31 28.84 41.19
CA LYS A 130 0.10 28.88 41.61
C LYS A 130 0.20 28.11 42.93
N LEU A 131 0.97 27.03 42.95
CA LEU A 131 1.40 26.41 44.21
C LEU A 131 2.13 27.51 44.98
N GLY A 132 1.64 27.80 46.19
CA GLY A 132 2.08 28.93 47.00
C GLY A 132 3.58 28.89 47.28
N ALA A 133 4.15 30.10 47.34
CA ALA A 133 5.49 30.44 47.80
C ALA A 133 5.72 30.05 49.27
#